data_AF-A0A0N5ATV2-F1
#
_entry.id   AF-A0A0N5ATV2-F1
#
_cell.length_a   1.000
_cell.length_b   1.000
_cell.length_c   1.000
_cell.angle_alpha   90.00
_cell.angle_beta   90.00
_cell.angle_gamma   90.00
#
_symmetry.space_group_name_H-M   'P 1'
#
loop_
_entity.id
_entity.type
_entity.pdbx_description
1 polymer ?
#
loop_
_entity_poly.entity_id
_entity_poly.type
_entity_poly.pdbx_seq_one_letter_code
_entity_poly.pdbx_strand_id
1 'polypeptide(L)'
;MAFMAGAGVTQVVHRCESAKVSGNLDLSGCSLTCVPNAVYFILKGFEIYSCNLRQNELKSFPKKLIEKFPKLTGILEDNAVESIPAEIGDWKTIRGLNLSKNKLTTFPEPLLNLQHLNILDLSNNQITDVERISESLPELTHLNLSGNPLSTAVRELLNRPNKLKTLKVVLE
;
A
#
# COMPACT_ATOMS: atom_id res chain seq x y z
N MET A 1 24.43 6.56 -24.99
CA MET A 1 23.67 5.33 -24.71
C MET A 1 22.23 5.75 -24.45
N ALA A 2 21.41 5.79 -25.51
CA ALA A 2 20.03 6.27 -25.47
C ALA A 2 19.12 5.05 -25.56
N PHE A 3 18.13 4.88 -24.66
CA PHE A 3 16.89 4.14 -24.92
C PHE A 3 15.89 4.35 -23.76
N MET A 4 14.64 4.69 -24.10
CA MET A 4 13.40 4.51 -23.32
C MET A 4 12.89 5.58 -22.33
N ALA A 5 13.17 6.88 -22.52
CA ALA A 5 12.49 7.94 -21.74
C ALA A 5 11.10 8.36 -22.29
N GLY A 6 10.66 7.84 -23.45
CA GLY A 6 9.51 8.38 -24.19
C GLY A 6 8.13 7.86 -23.76
N ALA A 7 7.89 6.55 -23.81
CA ALA A 7 6.53 6.01 -23.70
C ALA A 7 5.96 6.03 -22.27
N GLY A 8 6.76 5.63 -21.27
CA GLY A 8 6.31 5.59 -19.87
C GLY A 8 6.04 6.99 -19.31
N VAL A 9 6.84 7.99 -19.68
CA VAL A 9 6.66 9.38 -19.23
C VAL A 9 5.40 10.00 -19.85
N THR A 10 5.17 9.82 -21.15
CA THR A 10 3.95 10.33 -21.81
C THR A 10 2.70 9.67 -21.26
N GLN A 11 2.75 8.37 -20.96
CA GLN A 11 1.64 7.65 -20.35
C GLN A 11 1.30 8.20 -18.95
N VAL A 12 2.30 8.43 -18.10
CA VAL A 12 2.10 9.02 -16.77
C VAL A 12 1.44 10.39 -16.86
N VAL A 13 1.92 11.26 -17.76
CA VAL A 13 1.34 12.61 -17.93
C VAL A 13 -0.13 12.53 -18.33
N HIS A 14 -0.48 11.72 -19.34
CA HIS A 14 -1.87 11.58 -19.77
C HIS A 14 -2.79 11.04 -18.66
N ARG A 15 -2.30 10.08 -17.87
CA ARG A 15 -3.06 9.53 -16.75
C ARG A 15 -3.22 10.54 -15.61
N CYS A 16 -2.23 11.41 -15.38
CA CYS A 16 -2.37 12.56 -14.48
C CYS A 16 -3.46 13.53 -14.98
N GLU A 17 -3.50 13.87 -16.26
CA GLU A 17 -4.57 14.73 -16.81
C GLU A 17 -5.96 14.10 -16.63
N SER A 18 -6.07 12.79 -16.82
CA SER A 18 -7.31 12.06 -16.56
C SER A 18 -7.70 12.07 -15.07
N ALA A 19 -6.71 12.00 -14.19
CA ALA A 19 -6.90 12.04 -12.74
C ALA A 19 -7.38 13.41 -12.24
N LYS A 20 -7.08 14.52 -12.93
CA LYS A 20 -7.59 15.85 -12.57
C LYS A 20 -9.12 15.93 -12.62
N VAL A 21 -9.74 15.18 -13.52
CA VAL A 21 -11.20 15.15 -13.69
C VAL A 21 -11.82 14.05 -12.82
N SER A 22 -11.21 12.87 -12.79
CA SER A 22 -11.79 11.70 -12.12
C SER A 22 -11.47 11.59 -10.63
N GLY A 23 -10.40 12.26 -10.17
CA GLY A 23 -9.81 12.05 -8.86
C GLY A 23 -9.12 10.69 -8.70
N ASN A 24 -9.02 9.90 -9.76
CA ASN A 24 -8.46 8.55 -9.74
C ASN A 24 -7.15 8.52 -10.56
N LEU A 25 -6.04 8.33 -9.87
CA LEU A 25 -4.71 8.29 -10.47
C LEU A 25 -4.29 6.86 -10.78
N ASP A 26 -4.36 6.44 -12.04
CA ASP A 26 -3.82 5.15 -12.46
C ASP A 26 -2.36 5.32 -12.91
N LEU A 27 -1.42 4.68 -12.24
CA LEU A 27 0.00 4.62 -12.59
C LEU A 27 0.47 3.15 -12.71
N SER A 28 -0.45 2.22 -12.91
CA SER A 28 -0.15 0.80 -13.01
C SER A 28 0.60 0.44 -14.31
N GLY A 29 1.53 -0.51 -14.23
CA GLY A 29 2.24 -1.02 -15.41
C GLY A 29 3.20 -0.01 -16.06
N CYS A 30 3.59 1.04 -15.35
CA CYS A 30 4.42 2.13 -15.89
C CYS A 30 5.93 1.87 -15.74
N SER A 31 6.34 0.68 -15.26
CA SER A 31 7.74 0.32 -14.97
C SER A 31 8.42 1.34 -14.02
N LEU A 32 7.66 1.87 -13.06
CA LEU A 32 8.14 2.89 -12.14
C LEU A 32 9.04 2.28 -11.06
N THR A 33 10.26 2.79 -10.92
CA THR A 33 11.13 2.53 -9.76
C THR A 33 10.87 3.51 -8.62
N CYS A 34 10.28 4.68 -8.93
CA CYS A 34 9.74 5.65 -7.97
C CYS A 34 8.61 6.45 -8.63
N VAL A 35 7.74 7.09 -7.82
CA VAL A 35 6.74 8.01 -8.34
C VAL A 35 7.41 9.34 -8.74
N PRO A 36 7.40 9.75 -10.02
CA PRO A 36 8.14 10.92 -10.48
C PRO A 36 7.63 12.23 -9.87
N ASN A 37 8.54 13.18 -9.62
CA ASN A 37 8.17 14.48 -9.05
C ASN A 37 7.13 15.25 -9.89
N ALA A 38 7.13 15.04 -11.21
CA ALA A 38 6.19 15.65 -12.14
C ALA A 38 4.73 15.32 -11.80
N VAL A 39 4.45 14.13 -11.26
CA VAL A 39 3.09 13.73 -10.86
C VAL A 39 2.53 14.71 -9.83
N TYR A 40 3.29 15.02 -8.78
CA TYR A 40 2.87 15.96 -7.73
C TYR A 40 2.74 17.40 -8.24
N PHE A 41 3.53 17.77 -9.26
CA PHE A 41 3.44 19.09 -9.87
C PHE A 41 2.16 19.22 -10.72
N ILE A 42 1.88 18.23 -11.57
CA ILE A 42 0.72 18.20 -12.47
C ILE A 42 -0.58 18.16 -11.68
N LEU A 43 -0.63 17.38 -10.60
CA LEU A 43 -1.83 17.20 -9.77
C LEU A 43 -1.94 18.24 -8.65
N LYS A 44 -1.06 19.24 -8.61
CA LYS A 44 -1.10 20.28 -7.59
C LYS A 44 -2.43 21.04 -7.66
N GLY A 45 -3.17 21.05 -6.55
CA GLY A 45 -4.46 21.74 -6.44
C GLY A 45 -5.66 20.92 -6.89
N PHE A 46 -5.46 19.66 -7.30
CA PHE A 46 -6.54 18.73 -7.62
C PHE A 46 -6.74 17.74 -6.46
N GLU A 47 -7.99 17.35 -6.22
CA GLU A 47 -8.30 16.35 -5.21
C GLU A 47 -8.20 14.95 -5.82
N ILE A 48 -7.33 14.11 -5.25
CA ILE A 48 -7.12 12.73 -5.69
C ILE A 48 -7.56 11.79 -4.56
N TYR A 49 -8.49 10.90 -4.87
CA TYR A 49 -9.13 9.99 -3.93
C TYR A 49 -8.58 8.56 -4.03
N SER A 50 -8.07 8.16 -5.19
CA SER A 50 -7.46 6.83 -5.36
C SER A 50 -6.18 6.88 -6.21
N CYS A 51 -5.23 6.01 -5.88
CA CYS A 51 -4.01 5.81 -6.66
C CYS A 51 -3.73 4.32 -6.85
N ASN A 52 -3.61 3.91 -8.11
CA ASN A 52 -3.24 2.55 -8.49
C ASN A 52 -1.77 2.53 -8.96
N LEU A 53 -0.89 1.91 -8.19
CA LEU A 53 0.53 1.72 -8.50
C LEU A 53 0.88 0.27 -8.83
N ARG A 54 -0.12 -0.56 -9.13
CA ARG A 54 0.07 -1.99 -9.38
C ARG A 54 1.08 -2.26 -10.51
N GLN A 55 1.80 -3.37 -10.46
CA GLN A 55 2.69 -3.82 -11.54
C GLN A 55 3.76 -2.77 -11.90
N ASN A 56 4.53 -2.37 -10.90
CA ASN A 56 5.69 -1.48 -11.06
C ASN A 56 6.91 -2.10 -10.38
N GLU A 57 8.02 -1.36 -10.31
CA GLU A 57 9.30 -1.82 -9.75
C GLU A 57 9.67 -1.00 -8.49
N LEU A 58 8.66 -0.54 -7.74
CA LEU A 58 8.88 0.28 -6.55
C LEU A 58 9.56 -0.54 -5.47
N LYS A 59 10.74 -0.10 -5.02
CA LYS A 59 11.48 -0.73 -3.90
C LYS A 59 11.06 -0.23 -2.53
N SER A 60 10.47 0.96 -2.49
CA SER A 60 9.98 1.58 -1.27
C SER A 60 8.61 2.23 -1.52
N PHE A 61 7.83 2.31 -0.45
CA PHE A 61 6.54 2.98 -0.52
C PHE A 61 6.75 4.50 -0.77
N PRO A 62 5.98 5.12 -1.69
CA PRO A 62 6.17 6.51 -2.09
C PRO A 62 5.61 7.48 -1.04
N LYS A 63 6.42 7.80 -0.03
CA LYS A 63 6.00 8.62 1.13
C LYS A 63 5.38 9.99 0.78
N LYS A 64 5.81 10.60 -0.33
CA LYS A 64 5.25 11.86 -0.83
C LYS A 64 3.76 11.79 -1.18
N LEU A 65 3.21 10.60 -1.44
CA LEU A 65 1.76 10.44 -1.61
C LEU A 65 1.01 10.81 -0.33
N ILE A 66 1.54 10.46 0.85
CA ILE A 66 0.93 10.77 2.15
C ILE A 66 0.93 12.28 2.36
N GLU A 67 2.06 12.93 2.08
CA GLU A 67 2.22 14.38 2.23
C GLU A 67 1.33 15.20 1.29
N LYS A 68 1.12 14.71 0.07
CA LYS A 68 0.42 15.46 -1.00
C LYS A 68 -1.05 15.09 -1.16
N PHE A 69 -1.43 13.88 -0.78
CA PHE A 69 -2.78 13.35 -0.99
C PHE A 69 -3.28 12.65 0.29
N PRO A 70 -3.54 13.39 1.38
CA PRO A 70 -3.88 12.80 2.69
C PRO A 70 -5.26 12.09 2.72
N LYS A 71 -6.08 12.24 1.68
CA LYS A 71 -7.40 11.59 1.51
C LYS A 71 -7.37 10.35 0.61
N LEU A 72 -6.18 10.00 0.11
CA LEU A 72 -6.02 9.01 -0.93
C LEU A 72 -6.32 7.60 -0.39
N THR A 73 -6.77 6.72 -1.27
CA THR A 73 -6.77 5.26 -1.09
C THR A 73 -5.74 4.66 -2.04
N GLY A 74 -4.99 3.65 -1.58
CA GLY A 74 -3.79 3.19 -2.30
C GLY A 74 -3.80 1.70 -2.62
N ILE A 75 -3.45 1.36 -3.87
CA ILE A 75 -3.14 -0.01 -4.32
C ILE A 75 -1.67 -0.04 -4.75
N LEU A 76 -0.86 -0.86 -4.09
CA LEU A 76 0.56 -1.08 -4.40
C LEU A 76 0.86 -2.58 -4.63
N GLU A 77 -0.13 -3.33 -5.11
CA GLU A 77 0.05 -4.75 -5.46
C GLU A 77 1.16 -4.94 -6.51
N ASP A 78 1.92 -6.05 -6.44
CA ASP A 78 2.84 -6.48 -7.50
C ASP A 78 3.94 -5.42 -7.78
N ASN A 79 4.77 -5.24 -6.75
CA ASN A 79 5.92 -4.34 -6.73
C ASN A 79 7.09 -5.04 -6.00
N ALA A 80 8.17 -4.31 -5.74
CA ALA A 80 9.33 -4.80 -5.00
C ALA A 80 9.47 -4.12 -3.63
N VAL A 81 8.38 -3.68 -2.99
CA VAL A 81 8.45 -2.89 -1.77
C VAL A 81 9.00 -3.73 -0.62
N GLU A 82 10.15 -3.33 -0.09
CA GLU A 82 10.83 -3.99 1.03
C GLU A 82 10.54 -3.32 2.38
N SER A 83 10.19 -2.04 2.37
CA SER A 83 9.92 -1.26 3.58
C SER A 83 8.81 -0.23 3.41
N ILE A 84 8.12 0.04 4.53
CA ILE A 84 7.08 1.05 4.65
C ILE A 84 7.61 2.20 5.53
N PRO A 85 7.49 3.46 5.10
CA PRO A 85 7.97 4.63 5.82
C PRO A 85 7.15 4.89 7.10
N ALA A 86 7.76 5.52 8.09
CA ALA A 86 7.08 5.90 9.34
C ALA A 86 5.90 6.85 9.07
N GLU A 87 6.04 7.71 8.06
CA GLU A 87 5.04 8.67 7.62
C GLU A 87 3.71 8.02 7.24
N ILE A 88 3.66 6.71 6.94
CA ILE A 88 2.38 6.05 6.63
C ILE A 88 1.39 6.20 7.80
N GLY A 89 1.89 6.27 9.02
CA GLY A 89 1.06 6.48 10.21
C GLY A 89 0.29 7.80 10.21
N ASP A 90 0.67 8.77 9.39
CA ASP A 90 0.00 10.06 9.24
C ASP A 90 -1.16 10.00 8.25
N TRP A 91 -1.33 8.90 7.52
CA TRP A 91 -2.39 8.72 6.53
C TRP A 91 -3.74 8.39 7.17
N LYS A 92 -4.28 9.33 7.95
CA LYS A 92 -5.43 9.09 8.84
C LYS A 92 -6.71 8.66 8.13
N THR A 93 -6.89 8.96 6.85
CA THR A 93 -8.16 8.72 6.15
C THR A 93 -8.25 7.35 5.47
N ILE A 94 -7.14 6.61 5.36
CA ILE A 94 -7.10 5.39 4.55
C ILE A 94 -7.97 4.30 5.17
N ARG A 95 -8.85 3.71 4.35
CA ARG A 95 -9.75 2.62 4.76
C ARG A 95 -9.36 1.26 4.18
N GLY A 96 -8.67 1.27 3.04
CA GLY A 96 -8.19 0.06 2.37
C GLY A 96 -6.77 0.26 1.88
N LEU A 97 -5.91 -0.70 2.16
CA LEU A 97 -4.53 -0.70 1.71
C LEU A 97 -4.15 -2.09 1.17
N ASN A 98 -3.79 -2.16 -0.11
CA ASN A 98 -3.31 -3.38 -0.73
C ASN A 98 -1.79 -3.28 -0.96
N LEU A 99 -1.04 -4.09 -0.22
CA LEU A 99 0.41 -4.28 -0.28
C LEU A 99 0.78 -5.72 -0.69
N SER A 100 -0.15 -6.46 -1.28
CA SER A 100 0.09 -7.84 -1.70
C SER A 100 1.17 -7.94 -2.79
N LYS A 101 1.82 -9.11 -2.89
CA LYS A 101 2.88 -9.36 -3.89
C LYS A 101 4.01 -8.32 -3.84
N ASN A 102 4.51 -8.07 -2.64
CA ASN A 102 5.69 -7.23 -2.39
C ASN A 102 6.80 -8.07 -1.74
N LYS A 103 7.79 -7.44 -1.11
CA LYS A 103 8.95 -8.09 -0.49
C LYS A 103 9.06 -7.80 1.01
N LEU A 104 7.95 -7.46 1.66
CA LEU A 104 7.93 -7.17 3.10
C LEU A 104 8.31 -8.43 3.90
N THR A 105 9.27 -8.32 4.81
CA THR A 105 9.77 -9.44 5.62
C THR A 105 9.19 -9.49 7.04
N THR A 106 8.66 -8.38 7.52
CA THR A 106 8.01 -8.24 8.83
C THR A 106 6.76 -7.39 8.72
N PHE A 107 5.88 -7.47 9.71
CA PHE A 107 4.78 -6.52 9.81
C PHE A 107 5.30 -5.07 9.95
N PRO A 108 4.86 -4.12 9.11
CA PRO A 108 5.31 -2.74 9.23
C PRO A 108 4.58 -2.03 10.37
N GLU A 109 5.24 -1.89 11.52
CA GLU A 109 4.69 -1.25 12.72
C GLU A 109 4.07 0.14 12.50
N PRO A 110 4.58 1.01 11.59
CA PRO A 110 3.91 2.28 11.30
C PRO A 110 2.45 2.16 10.84
N LEU A 111 2.04 1.00 10.29
CA LEU A 111 0.64 0.73 9.94
C LEU A 111 -0.28 0.71 11.16
N LEU A 112 0.23 0.44 12.36
CA LEU A 112 -0.55 0.43 13.60
C LEU A 112 -1.18 1.80 13.92
N ASN A 113 -0.67 2.88 13.30
CA ASN A 113 -1.19 4.23 13.50
C ASN A 113 -2.40 4.56 12.60
N LEU A 114 -2.79 3.65 11.71
CA LEU A 114 -3.91 3.81 10.77
C LEU A 114 -5.26 3.49 11.44
N GLN A 115 -5.80 4.47 12.16
CA GLN A 115 -6.98 4.28 13.04
C GLN A 115 -8.28 3.91 12.30
N HIS A 116 -8.38 4.24 11.00
CA HIS A 116 -9.58 4.01 10.18
C HIS A 116 -9.41 2.92 9.11
N LEU A 117 -8.29 2.17 9.16
CA LEU A 117 -8.01 1.11 8.22
C LEU A 117 -8.94 -0.08 8.48
N ASN A 118 -9.72 -0.46 7.48
CA ASN A 118 -10.70 -1.52 7.56
C ASN A 118 -10.23 -2.80 6.86
N ILE A 119 -9.52 -2.65 5.74
CA ILE A 119 -9.02 -3.73 4.89
C ILE A 119 -7.51 -3.57 4.69
N LEU A 120 -6.75 -4.60 5.04
CA LEU A 120 -5.31 -4.67 4.81
C LEU A 120 -4.98 -5.98 4.09
N ASP A 121 -4.42 -5.89 2.89
CA ASP A 121 -3.90 -7.05 2.17
C ASP A 121 -2.36 -7.03 2.16
N LEU A 122 -1.77 -8.01 2.82
CA LEU A 122 -0.32 -8.27 2.91
C LEU A 122 0.02 -9.64 2.29
N SER A 123 -0.88 -10.25 1.52
CA SER A 123 -0.66 -11.58 0.95
C SER A 123 0.52 -11.62 0.00
N ASN A 124 1.13 -12.79 -0.16
CA ASN A 124 2.26 -13.03 -1.07
C ASN A 124 3.44 -12.07 -0.80
N ASN A 125 3.78 -11.90 0.48
CA ASN A 125 5.01 -11.23 0.93
C ASN A 125 5.96 -12.27 1.55
N GLN A 126 6.98 -11.82 2.29
CA GLN A 126 7.93 -12.66 3.01
C GLN A 126 7.78 -12.49 4.53
N ILE A 127 6.59 -12.13 5.01
CA ILE A 127 6.35 -11.80 6.41
C ILE A 127 6.45 -13.07 7.27
N THR A 128 7.34 -13.06 8.25
CA THR A 128 7.49 -14.16 9.22
C THR A 128 6.85 -13.86 10.58
N ASP A 129 6.64 -12.58 10.89
CA ASP A 129 6.20 -12.09 12.20
C ASP A 129 5.13 -10.99 12.07
N VAL A 130 4.07 -11.12 12.88
CA VAL A 130 2.93 -10.21 12.98
C VAL A 130 2.44 -10.01 14.43
N GLU A 131 3.25 -10.32 15.45
CA GLU A 131 2.83 -10.33 16.86
C GLU A 131 2.15 -9.03 17.31
N ARG A 132 2.60 -7.90 16.79
CA ARG A 132 2.11 -6.57 17.18
C ARG A 132 0.80 -6.15 16.52
N ILE A 133 0.25 -6.94 15.60
CA ILE A 133 -0.95 -6.55 14.84
C ILE A 133 -2.18 -6.34 15.72
N SER A 134 -2.23 -7.04 16.87
CA SER A 134 -3.31 -6.89 17.85
C SER A 134 -3.20 -5.67 18.74
N GLU A 135 -2.09 -4.92 18.68
CA GLU A 135 -1.85 -3.78 19.56
C GLU A 135 -2.63 -2.52 19.14
N SER A 136 -2.85 -2.29 17.84
CA SER A 136 -3.49 -1.05 17.38
C SER A 136 -3.88 -1.08 15.91
N LEU A 137 -5.10 -1.50 15.60
CA LEU A 137 -5.82 -1.29 14.34
C LEU A 137 -7.33 -1.45 14.62
N PRO A 138 -7.97 -0.48 15.33
CA PRO A 138 -9.25 -0.70 15.99
C PRO A 138 -10.43 -0.92 15.02
N GLU A 139 -10.35 -0.38 13.81
CA GLU A 139 -11.38 -0.53 12.77
C GLU A 139 -11.08 -1.66 11.76
N LEU A 140 -9.98 -2.40 11.92
CA LEU A 140 -9.60 -3.43 10.98
C LEU A 140 -10.55 -4.63 11.10
N THR A 141 -11.16 -4.99 9.97
CA THR A 141 -12.10 -6.11 9.88
C THR A 141 -11.60 -7.20 8.94
N HIS A 142 -10.70 -6.86 8.01
CA HIS A 142 -10.16 -7.80 7.04
C HIS A 142 -8.64 -7.68 6.97
N LEU A 143 -7.97 -8.79 7.23
CA LEU A 143 -6.54 -8.95 7.10
C LEU A 143 -6.23 -10.17 6.24
N ASN A 144 -5.50 -9.97 5.16
CA ASN A 144 -5.01 -11.07 4.33
C ASN A 144 -3.49 -11.22 4.48
N LEU A 145 -3.06 -12.39 4.93
CA LEU A 145 -1.67 -12.78 5.13
C LEU A 145 -1.32 -14.07 4.36
N SER A 146 -2.19 -14.55 3.47
CA SER A 146 -1.94 -15.77 2.68
C SER A 146 -0.64 -15.66 1.87
N GLY A 147 0.00 -16.78 1.58
CA GLY A 147 1.28 -16.78 0.84
C GLY A 147 2.47 -16.13 1.55
N ASN A 148 2.39 -15.92 2.88
CA ASN A 148 3.53 -15.53 3.71
C ASN A 148 4.14 -16.73 4.46
N PRO A 149 5.46 -16.75 4.71
CA PRO A 149 6.17 -17.80 5.45
C PRO A 149 5.95 -17.72 6.98
N LEU A 150 4.70 -17.54 7.41
CA LEU A 150 4.33 -17.50 8.83
C LEU A 150 4.54 -18.87 9.48
N SER A 151 5.21 -18.89 10.63
CA SER A 151 5.38 -20.10 11.43
C SER A 151 4.03 -20.63 11.94
N THR A 152 3.98 -21.93 12.26
CA THR A 152 2.78 -22.56 12.85
C THR A 152 2.35 -21.84 14.12
N ALA A 153 3.30 -21.45 14.98
CA ALA A 153 3.02 -20.73 16.21
C ALA A 153 2.30 -19.40 15.94
N VAL A 154 2.77 -18.61 14.96
CA VAL A 154 2.15 -17.33 14.58
C VAL A 154 0.75 -17.56 14.01
N ARG A 155 0.56 -18.58 13.16
CA ARG A 155 -0.75 -18.94 12.61
C ARG A 155 -1.75 -19.32 13.72
N GLU A 156 -1.32 -20.09 14.71
CA GLU A 156 -2.14 -20.42 15.88
C GLU A 156 -2.50 -19.19 16.71
N LEU A 157 -1.56 -18.25 16.91
CA LEU A 157 -1.82 -16.98 17.61
C LEU A 157 -2.87 -16.12 16.90
N LEU A 158 -2.89 -16.12 15.57
CA LEU A 158 -3.88 -15.39 14.77
C LEU A 158 -5.25 -16.06 14.74
N ASN A 159 -5.29 -17.40 14.80
CA ASN A 159 -6.52 -18.19 14.82
C ASN A 159 -7.15 -18.29 16.20
N ARG A 160 -6.42 -17.96 17.28
CA ARG A 160 -7.01 -17.84 18.61
C ARG A 160 -8.15 -16.82 18.54
N PRO A 161 -9.32 -17.10 19.17
CA PRO A 161 -10.40 -16.14 19.28
C PRO A 161 -9.91 -14.94 20.10
N ASN A 162 -9.27 -13.98 19.42
CA ASN A 162 -8.64 -12.83 20.02
C ASN A 162 -9.72 -11.81 20.44
N LYS A 163 -9.30 -10.85 21.27
CA LYS A 163 -10.07 -9.64 21.61
C LYS A 163 -10.60 -8.86 20.38
N LEU A 164 -10.05 -9.13 19.19
CA LEU A 164 -10.50 -8.68 17.88
C LEU A 164 -11.71 -9.50 17.41
N LYS A 165 -12.84 -9.41 18.12
CA LYS A 165 -14.06 -10.24 17.90
C LYS A 165 -14.67 -10.14 16.48
N THR A 166 -14.12 -9.31 15.60
CA THR A 166 -14.62 -9.02 14.25
C THR A 166 -13.56 -9.07 13.16
N LEU A 167 -12.29 -9.39 13.47
CA LEU A 167 -11.23 -9.43 12.48
C LEU A 167 -11.22 -10.77 11.73
N LYS A 168 -11.53 -10.74 10.43
CA LYS A 168 -11.34 -11.86 9.52
C LYS A 168 -9.88 -11.90 9.06
N VAL A 169 -9.16 -12.94 9.46
CA VAL A 169 -7.79 -13.21 9.02
C VAL A 169 -7.81 -14.33 7.96
N VAL A 170 -7.15 -14.10 6.83
CA VAL A 170 -6.93 -15.10 5.78
C VAL A 170 -5.46 -15.51 5.78
N LEU A 171 -5.19 -16.81 5.88
CA LEU A 171 -3.84 -17.37 6.01
C LEU A 171 -3.48 -18.40 4.91
N GLU A 172 -4.46 -18.81 4.11
CA GLU A 172 -4.36 -19.81 3.04
C GLU A 172 -4.68 -19.17 1.68
#